data_AF-A0A0B6Y915-F1
#
_entry.id   AF-A0A0B6Y915-F1
#
_cell.length_a   1.000
_cell.length_b   1.000
_cell.length_c   1.000
_cell.angle_alpha   90.00
_cell.angle_beta   90.00
_cell.angle_gamma   90.00
#
_symmetry.space_group_name_H-M   'P 1'
#
loop_
_entity.id
_entity.type
_entity.pdbx_description
1 polymer ?
#
loop_
_entity_poly.entity_id
_entity_poly.type
_entity_poly.pdbx_seq_one_letter_code
_entity_poly.pdbx_strand_id
1 'polypeptide(L)'
;MASSIPNKMTQTEKSNADQQTEVSSIKAAFPNRCRVISDVGEFSQVVTVQPENMDVTIKFQLPAAYPSVIPEITIRSQSLTEESIADVRQILRSKAREMLGQQMIRPLIVDAESHLRALGLKPGKTILANGHTFVDKHQNKRRKQKIKPKCEDELQNQKLPSMKTADDVVKRIIWDDALEKDDFIVGYFDRFRGLLEKCFSAFSWEDLASVDYDVLAVPKHRIQYFKYKKVKVWDKTRRIDNVFGSAEGTKTIDVVIKELQELERLGQTVEDSPFYNSENNDKSHLDSSDEDSSDDSDIEVTIGNIVGVTSTKSEKEQDSHQECRAAASVYGRYDKEEQRRKEIEFRNSLRPNHFLCVRITNVEIIDKIGKIQDELMDTESLFAECCIPGASLHLTLSTLGLDTTDQVLQCIEVLKKIEPDLKLALPTHNLKLHGVSNFHNQVMFSEVHHKIDFQNFHSLLKHALQEADIQIRDGYDYVPHVTIMKISRPIARILGTKHIKPELYSNHTQTYFGEQKVDSIYLCSMGKERREDGFYLTPFEMHFTT
;
A
#
# COMPACT_ATOMS: atom_id res chain seq x y z
N MET A 1 -39.89 61.22 42.31
CA MET A 1 -39.15 60.28 43.19
C MET A 1 -39.44 58.87 42.71
N ALA A 2 -38.57 58.31 41.86
CA ALA A 2 -38.65 56.90 41.50
C ALA A 2 -37.51 56.18 42.23
N SER A 3 -37.89 55.53 43.33
CA SER A 3 -37.03 54.72 44.19
C SER A 3 -36.49 53.52 43.42
N SER A 4 -35.17 53.46 43.25
CA SER A 4 -34.46 52.28 42.71
C SER A 4 -34.51 51.13 43.72
N ILE A 5 -35.13 50.01 43.33
CA ILE A 5 -35.04 48.74 44.04
C ILE A 5 -33.83 47.99 43.46
N PRO A 6 -32.80 47.61 44.25
CA PRO A 6 -31.70 46.81 43.75
C PRO A 6 -32.19 45.37 43.55
N ASN A 7 -32.12 44.89 42.31
CA ASN A 7 -32.50 43.54 41.94
C ASN A 7 -31.56 42.54 42.64
N LYS A 8 -32.07 41.80 43.62
CA LYS A 8 -31.31 40.86 44.45
C LYS A 8 -31.15 39.55 43.65
N MET A 9 -30.04 39.42 42.91
CA MET A 9 -29.68 38.19 42.19
C MET A 9 -29.83 36.96 43.09
N THR A 10 -30.50 35.93 42.57
CA THR A 10 -30.71 34.66 43.29
C THR A 10 -29.38 33.89 43.44
N GLN A 11 -29.21 33.11 44.51
CA GLN A 11 -27.96 32.37 44.78
C GLN A 11 -27.54 31.44 43.62
N THR A 12 -28.51 30.90 42.88
CA THR A 12 -28.30 30.01 41.73
C THR A 12 -27.82 30.76 40.47
N GLU A 13 -28.26 32.00 40.27
CA GLU A 13 -27.75 32.84 39.17
C GLU A 13 -26.34 33.35 39.46
N LYS A 14 -26.04 33.60 40.74
CA LYS A 14 -24.69 33.98 41.19
C LYS A 14 -23.70 32.82 41.04
N SER A 15 -24.09 31.60 41.41
CA SER A 15 -23.22 30.41 41.25
C SER A 15 -22.95 30.06 39.79
N ASN A 16 -23.94 30.24 38.89
CA ASN A 16 -23.74 30.03 37.45
C ASN A 16 -22.86 31.12 36.82
N ALA A 17 -22.99 32.38 37.24
CA ALA A 17 -22.12 33.47 36.76
C ALA A 17 -20.67 33.32 37.24
N ASP A 18 -20.48 32.87 38.49
CA ASP A 18 -19.16 32.58 39.07
C ASP A 18 -18.51 31.36 38.39
N GLN A 19 -19.28 30.32 38.09
CA GLN A 19 -18.88 29.16 37.27
C GLN A 19 -18.43 29.59 35.86
N GLN A 20 -19.24 30.39 35.17
CA GLN A 20 -18.94 30.85 33.81
C GLN A 20 -17.67 31.71 33.76
N THR A 21 -17.43 32.51 34.81
CA THR A 21 -16.25 33.37 34.94
C THR A 21 -14.97 32.57 35.22
N GLU A 22 -15.05 31.57 36.10
CA GLU A 22 -13.93 30.64 36.37
C GLU A 22 -13.57 29.86 35.10
N VAL A 23 -14.56 29.31 34.41
CA VAL A 23 -14.35 28.49 33.20
C VAL A 23 -13.85 29.33 32.01
N SER A 24 -14.29 30.58 31.89
CA SER A 24 -13.73 31.53 30.91
C SER A 24 -12.27 31.88 31.22
N SER A 25 -11.93 32.03 32.51
CA SER A 25 -10.55 32.27 32.95
C SER A 25 -9.64 31.08 32.67
N ILE A 26 -10.15 29.85 32.80
CA ILE A 26 -9.41 28.63 32.46
C ILE A 26 -9.23 28.50 30.94
N LYS A 27 -10.26 28.82 30.16
CA LYS A 27 -10.15 28.84 28.69
C LYS A 27 -9.11 29.87 28.21
N ALA A 28 -8.98 31.00 28.92
CA ALA A 28 -7.94 32.00 28.65
C ALA A 28 -6.53 31.56 29.10
N ALA A 29 -6.42 30.85 30.23
CA ALA A 29 -5.15 30.33 30.73
C ALA A 29 -4.61 29.13 29.93
N PHE A 30 -5.50 28.36 29.26
CA PHE A 30 -5.15 27.16 28.50
C PHE A 30 -5.68 27.22 27.05
N PRO A 31 -5.16 28.13 26.20
CA PRO A 31 -5.61 28.27 24.82
C PRO A 31 -5.34 26.99 24.01
N ASN A 32 -6.34 26.53 23.26
CA ASN A 32 -6.33 25.28 22.48
C ASN A 32 -6.15 23.96 23.28
N ARG A 33 -6.13 24.01 24.62
CA ARG A 33 -5.93 22.85 25.51
C ARG A 33 -7.05 22.59 26.51
N CYS A 34 -8.03 23.49 26.56
CA CYS A 34 -9.24 23.37 27.37
C CYS A 34 -10.48 23.34 26.46
N ARG A 35 -11.28 22.27 26.57
CA ARG A 35 -12.60 22.17 25.94
C ARG A 35 -13.67 22.27 27.01
N VAL A 36 -14.57 23.22 26.83
CA VAL A 36 -15.72 23.44 27.72
C VAL A 36 -16.96 23.09 26.95
N ILE A 37 -17.77 22.20 27.50
CA ILE A 37 -19.10 21.86 26.99
C ILE A 37 -20.09 22.26 28.08
N SER A 38 -21.00 23.17 27.76
CA SER A 38 -22.07 23.60 28.66
C SER A 38 -23.30 22.72 28.44
N ASP A 39 -24.06 22.48 29.51
CA ASP A 39 -25.37 21.81 29.49
C ASP A 39 -25.34 20.35 28.97
N VAL A 40 -24.75 19.45 29.75
CA VAL A 40 -24.61 18.03 29.40
C VAL A 40 -25.27 17.15 30.46
N GLY A 41 -26.56 16.83 30.26
CA GLY A 41 -27.31 15.92 31.14
C GLY A 41 -27.55 16.52 32.54
N GLU A 42 -27.07 15.86 33.60
CA GLU A 42 -27.22 16.31 35.00
C GLU A 42 -26.14 17.34 35.44
N PHE A 43 -25.22 17.72 34.54
CA PHE A 43 -24.08 18.59 34.84
C PHE A 43 -24.19 19.94 34.13
N SER A 44 -23.95 21.04 34.86
CA SER A 44 -24.03 22.40 34.32
C SER A 44 -22.91 22.67 33.30
N GLN A 45 -21.69 22.21 33.58
CA GLN A 45 -20.53 22.38 32.70
C GLN A 45 -19.58 21.17 32.78
N VAL A 46 -19.00 20.81 31.64
CA VAL A 46 -17.95 19.79 31.55
C VAL A 46 -16.69 20.44 31.01
N VAL A 47 -15.64 20.45 31.83
CA VAL A 47 -14.34 21.05 31.51
C VAL A 47 -13.33 19.94 31.29
N THR A 48 -12.83 19.82 30.07
CA THR A 48 -11.78 18.86 29.71
C THR A 48 -10.48 19.60 29.47
N VAL A 49 -9.45 19.28 30.24
CA VAL A 49 -8.13 19.91 30.18
C VAL A 49 -7.08 18.87 29.84
N GLN A 50 -6.23 19.23 28.89
CA GLN A 50 -5.02 18.47 28.55
C GLN A 50 -3.78 19.24 29.01
N PRO A 51 -3.04 18.72 30.01
CA PRO A 51 -1.75 19.28 30.42
C PRO A 51 -0.72 19.30 29.28
N GLU A 52 0.25 20.21 29.36
CA GLU A 52 1.19 20.46 28.27
C GLU A 52 2.12 19.25 28.01
N ASN A 53 2.09 18.75 26.76
CA ASN A 53 2.93 17.64 26.27
C ASN A 53 2.83 16.35 27.12
N MET A 54 1.67 16.11 27.74
CA MET A 54 1.35 14.87 28.45
C MET A 54 0.20 14.15 27.74
N ASP A 55 0.30 12.82 27.62
CA ASP A 55 -0.80 11.94 27.18
C ASP A 55 -1.78 11.68 28.34
N VAL A 56 -2.26 12.75 28.96
CA VAL A 56 -3.21 12.71 30.07
C VAL A 56 -4.33 13.68 29.77
N THR A 57 -5.57 13.21 29.81
CA THR A 57 -6.77 14.03 29.70
C THR A 57 -7.51 14.02 31.03
N ILE A 58 -7.69 15.20 31.61
CA ILE A 58 -8.43 15.37 32.86
C ILE A 58 -9.78 15.99 32.55
N LYS A 59 -10.86 15.30 32.92
CA LYS A 59 -12.24 15.72 32.73
C LYS A 59 -12.85 16.03 34.09
N PHE A 60 -13.35 17.25 34.23
CA PHE A 60 -14.12 17.73 35.37
C PHE A 60 -15.58 17.87 34.94
N GLN A 61 -16.48 17.13 35.57
CA GLN A 61 -17.93 17.26 35.38
C GLN A 61 -18.48 18.04 36.58
N LEU A 62 -19.00 19.24 36.33
CA LEU A 62 -19.44 20.19 37.34
C LEU A 62 -20.96 20.07 37.52
N PRO A 63 -21.45 19.69 38.71
CA PRO A 63 -22.87 19.74 39.04
C PRO A 63 -23.36 21.19 39.14
N ALA A 64 -24.67 21.42 38.97
CA ALA A 64 -25.27 22.75 39.11
C ALA A 64 -25.03 23.42 40.48
N ALA A 65 -24.78 22.63 41.53
CA ALA A 65 -24.48 23.07 42.89
C ALA A 65 -22.99 23.37 43.15
N TYR A 66 -22.13 23.35 42.13
CA TYR A 66 -20.74 23.80 42.26
C TYR A 66 -20.66 25.31 42.57
N PRO A 67 -19.75 25.81 43.42
CA PRO A 67 -18.61 25.14 44.07
C PRO A 67 -18.92 24.48 45.43
N SER A 68 -20.19 24.36 45.83
CA SER A 68 -20.60 23.74 47.09
C SER A 68 -20.54 22.20 47.07
N VAL A 69 -20.46 21.61 45.87
CA VAL A 69 -20.34 20.17 45.64
C VAL A 69 -19.11 19.89 44.79
N ILE A 70 -18.37 18.84 45.15
CA ILE A 70 -17.14 18.43 44.49
C ILE A 70 -17.44 17.98 43.05
N PRO A 71 -16.70 18.45 42.05
CA PRO A 71 -16.86 17.98 40.68
C PRO A 71 -16.44 16.52 40.54
N GLU A 72 -17.08 15.80 39.62
CA GLU A 72 -16.65 14.45 39.29
C GLU A 72 -15.39 14.53 38.40
N ILE A 73 -14.27 13.99 38.92
CA ILE A 73 -12.96 14.03 38.27
C ILE A 73 -12.67 12.68 37.63
N THR A 74 -12.55 12.68 36.30
CA THR A 74 -12.13 11.52 35.51
C THR A 74 -10.80 11.82 34.83
N ILE A 75 -9.80 10.95 35.04
CA ILE A 75 -8.49 11.05 34.40
C ILE A 75 -8.37 9.87 33.43
N ARG A 76 -7.99 10.15 32.19
CA ARG A 76 -7.71 9.15 31.14
C ARG A 76 -6.29 9.35 30.60
N SER A 77 -5.51 8.29 30.52
CA SER A 77 -4.16 8.29 29.95
C SER A 77 -3.88 6.91 29.34
N GLN A 78 -3.12 6.85 28.25
CA GLN A 78 -2.64 5.57 27.69
C GLN A 78 -1.27 5.17 28.27
N SER A 79 -0.66 6.05 29.07
CA SER A 79 0.73 5.95 29.54
C SER A 79 0.85 5.80 31.07
N LEU A 80 -0.26 5.69 31.79
CA LEU A 80 -0.30 5.54 33.24
C LEU A 80 -1.03 4.25 33.62
N THR A 81 -0.55 3.56 34.65
CA THR A 81 -1.24 2.39 35.22
C THR A 81 -2.52 2.82 35.94
N GLU A 82 -3.50 1.91 36.05
CA GLU A 82 -4.77 2.19 36.72
C GLU A 82 -4.58 2.59 38.19
N GLU A 83 -3.55 2.06 38.86
CA GLU A 83 -3.19 2.39 40.25
C GLU A 83 -2.73 3.84 40.38
N SER A 84 -1.81 4.32 39.53
CA SER A 84 -1.37 5.71 39.56
C SER A 84 -2.49 6.69 39.20
N ILE A 85 -3.42 6.29 38.32
CA ILE A 85 -4.62 7.08 38.00
C ILE A 85 -5.55 7.19 39.21
N ALA A 86 -5.70 6.12 39.99
CA ALA A 86 -6.51 6.10 41.20
C ALA A 86 -5.91 7.00 42.30
N ASP A 87 -4.59 6.97 42.48
CA ASP A 87 -3.87 7.81 43.45
C ASP A 87 -4.04 9.31 43.13
N VAL A 88 -3.79 9.71 41.87
CA VAL A 88 -3.97 11.10 41.43
C VAL A 88 -5.43 11.52 41.62
N ARG A 89 -6.40 10.65 41.30
CA ARG A 89 -7.84 10.94 41.48
C ARG A 89 -8.19 11.13 42.96
N GLN A 90 -7.62 10.33 43.85
CA GLN A 90 -7.88 10.41 45.29
C GLN A 90 -7.32 11.71 45.89
N ILE A 91 -6.12 12.12 45.48
CA ILE A 91 -5.48 13.37 45.93
C ILE A 91 -6.25 14.60 45.43
N LEU A 92 -6.70 14.59 44.17
CA LEU A 92 -7.52 15.70 43.65
C LEU A 92 -8.88 15.78 44.36
N ARG A 93 -9.48 14.64 44.71
CA ARG A 93 -10.71 14.60 45.51
C ARG A 93 -10.50 15.07 46.95
N SER A 94 -9.37 14.78 47.58
CA SER A 94 -9.10 15.25 48.95
C SER A 94 -8.89 16.77 48.97
N LYS A 95 -8.10 17.31 48.03
CA LYS A 95 -7.90 18.76 47.91
C LYS A 95 -9.17 19.51 47.52
N ALA A 96 -10.04 18.90 46.70
CA ALA A 96 -11.34 19.49 46.38
C ALA A 96 -12.26 19.58 47.61
N ARG A 97 -12.12 18.69 48.61
CA ARG A 97 -12.86 18.80 49.90
C ARG A 97 -12.36 19.98 50.74
N GLU A 98 -11.06 20.25 50.71
CA GLU A 98 -10.45 21.34 51.48
C GLU A 98 -10.84 22.73 50.93
N MET A 99 -11.16 22.80 49.62
CA MET A 99 -11.50 24.04 48.91
C MET A 99 -13.00 24.22 48.62
N LEU A 100 -13.88 23.53 49.37
CA LEU A 100 -15.33 23.62 49.21
C LEU A 100 -15.81 25.09 49.35
N GLY A 101 -16.60 25.54 48.37
CA GLY A 101 -17.15 26.90 48.34
C GLY A 101 -16.26 27.97 47.66
N GLN A 102 -15.11 27.59 47.09
CA GLN A 102 -14.24 28.48 46.32
C GLN A 102 -13.94 27.92 44.91
N GLN A 103 -13.39 28.76 44.03
CA GLN A 103 -12.95 28.36 42.68
C GLN A 103 -11.82 27.33 42.76
N MET A 104 -12.13 26.06 42.52
CA MET A 104 -11.21 24.94 42.77
C MET A 104 -10.62 24.31 41.51
N ILE A 105 -11.14 24.59 40.30
CA ILE A 105 -10.67 23.90 39.09
C ILE A 105 -9.23 24.31 38.75
N ARG A 106 -8.89 25.59 38.87
CA ARG A 106 -7.53 26.07 38.56
C ARG A 106 -6.46 25.51 39.52
N PRO A 107 -6.63 25.56 40.85
CA PRO A 107 -5.71 24.90 41.78
C PRO A 107 -5.59 23.39 41.54
N LEU A 108 -6.71 22.71 41.26
CA LEU A 108 -6.71 21.26 40.99
C LEU A 108 -5.92 20.89 39.73
N ILE A 109 -5.95 21.71 38.68
CA ILE A 109 -5.14 21.48 37.47
C ILE A 109 -3.65 21.65 37.77
N VAL A 110 -3.26 22.69 38.51
CA VAL A 110 -1.85 22.93 38.88
C VAL A 110 -1.31 21.81 39.76
N ASP A 111 -2.12 21.34 40.71
CA ASP A 111 -1.76 20.23 41.57
C ASP A 111 -1.69 18.90 40.82
N ALA A 112 -2.61 18.66 39.87
CA ALA A 112 -2.54 17.52 38.98
C ALA A 112 -1.24 17.54 38.15
N GLU A 113 -0.87 18.68 37.58
CA GLU A 113 0.39 18.84 36.84
C GLU A 113 1.61 18.60 37.73
N SER A 114 1.62 19.11 38.96
CA SER A 114 2.71 18.90 39.91
C SER A 114 2.86 17.42 40.28
N HIS A 115 1.75 16.71 40.50
CA HIS A 115 1.78 15.30 40.88
C HIS A 115 2.13 14.38 39.70
N LEU A 116 1.61 14.68 38.50
CA LEU A 116 1.99 13.98 37.27
C LEU A 116 3.48 14.17 36.95
N ARG A 117 4.06 15.36 37.22
CA ARG A 117 5.51 15.59 37.13
C ARG A 117 6.29 14.79 38.18
N ALA A 118 5.79 14.67 39.41
CA ALA A 118 6.42 13.88 40.48
C ALA A 118 6.44 12.38 40.15
N LEU A 119 5.43 11.88 39.43
CA LEU A 119 5.36 10.51 38.90
C LEU A 119 6.28 10.26 37.68
N GLY A 120 7.08 11.25 37.27
CA GLY A 120 8.11 11.08 36.23
C GLY A 120 7.66 11.39 34.80
N LEU A 121 6.42 11.85 34.57
CA LEU A 121 5.97 12.30 33.26
C LEU A 121 6.60 13.66 32.92
N LYS A 122 7.52 13.66 31.94
CA LYS A 122 8.10 14.88 31.38
C LYS A 122 7.35 15.26 30.09
N PRO A 123 7.29 16.56 29.74
CA PRO A 123 6.71 17.00 28.47
C PRO A 123 7.42 16.28 27.30
N GLY A 124 6.69 15.43 26.57
CA GLY A 124 7.18 14.68 25.41
C GLY A 124 7.67 13.25 25.66
N LYS A 125 7.37 12.64 26.82
CA LYS A 125 7.59 11.20 27.07
C LYS A 125 6.30 10.51 27.50
N THR A 126 5.84 9.55 26.71
CA THR A 126 4.91 8.49 27.12
C THR A 126 5.71 7.38 27.80
N ILE A 127 5.29 6.94 28.98
CA ILE A 127 5.84 5.75 29.64
C ILE A 127 4.93 4.58 29.25
N LEU A 128 5.43 3.69 28.39
CA LEU A 128 4.88 2.35 28.27
C LEU A 128 5.52 1.49 29.36
N ALA A 129 4.70 0.69 30.04
CA ALA A 129 5.19 -0.38 30.90
C ALA A 129 6.02 -1.35 30.03
N ASN A 130 7.27 -1.56 30.45
CA ASN A 130 8.37 -2.25 29.77
C ASN A 130 9.15 -1.34 28.80
N GLY A 131 10.22 -0.79 29.36
CA GLY A 131 10.91 0.38 28.87
C GLY A 131 11.63 0.21 27.55
N HIS A 132 11.25 1.03 26.58
CA HIS A 132 12.16 1.72 25.67
C HIS A 132 11.55 3.10 25.38
N THR A 133 12.37 4.16 25.51
CA THR A 133 11.91 5.55 25.41
C THR A 133 11.93 6.04 23.96
N PHE A 134 10.81 6.57 23.46
CA PHE A 134 10.77 7.36 22.21
C PHE A 134 10.07 8.71 22.44
N VAL A 135 10.53 9.73 21.71
CA VAL A 135 10.06 11.13 21.77
C VAL A 135 9.13 11.35 20.58
N ASP A 136 7.86 11.65 20.84
CA ASP A 136 6.86 11.87 19.81
C ASP A 136 6.80 13.35 19.37
N LYS A 137 7.00 13.60 18.07
CA LYS A 137 6.71 14.90 17.43
C LYS A 137 5.74 14.66 16.26
N HIS A 138 4.45 14.77 16.54
CA HIS A 138 3.46 15.08 15.51
C HIS A 138 2.55 16.22 15.95
N GLN A 139 2.63 17.34 15.23
CA GLN A 139 1.50 18.27 15.13
C GLN A 139 1.23 18.62 13.66
N ASN A 140 0.06 18.14 13.21
CA ASN A 140 -0.93 18.80 12.37
C ASN A 140 -0.50 20.04 11.57
N LYS A 141 -0.63 19.96 10.24
CA LYS A 141 -0.90 21.14 9.40
C LYS A 141 -2.12 20.92 8.52
N ARG A 142 -3.24 21.50 8.96
CA ARG A 142 -4.35 21.89 8.09
C ARG A 142 -4.04 23.24 7.42
N ARG A 143 -4.42 23.31 6.15
CA ARG A 143 -4.41 24.44 5.18
C ARG A 143 -4.44 25.86 5.79
N LYS A 144 -3.48 26.70 5.38
CA LYS A 144 -3.66 28.16 5.22
C LYS A 144 -2.93 28.63 3.96
N GLN A 145 -3.68 29.31 3.09
CA GLN A 145 -3.16 30.17 2.03
C GLN A 145 -2.36 31.33 2.64
N LYS A 146 -1.20 31.68 2.06
CA LYS A 146 -0.77 33.07 1.76
C LYS A 146 0.67 33.15 1.21
N ILE A 147 0.78 33.80 0.06
CA ILE A 147 1.73 34.86 -0.36
C ILE A 147 3.24 34.54 -0.34
N LYS A 148 3.83 34.58 -1.56
CA LYS A 148 5.27 34.56 -1.86
C LYS A 148 5.99 35.80 -1.30
N PRO A 149 7.26 35.63 -0.89
CA PRO A 149 8.36 36.50 -1.31
C PRO A 149 9.37 35.71 -2.17
N LYS A 150 10.11 36.45 -2.99
CA LYS A 150 10.99 35.96 -4.07
C LYS A 150 12.46 36.06 -3.67
N CYS A 151 13.29 35.31 -4.39
CA CYS A 151 14.76 35.29 -4.51
C CYS A 151 15.50 34.30 -3.60
N GLU A 152 16.42 33.47 -4.07
CA GLU A 152 16.99 33.26 -5.41
C GLU A 152 17.74 31.92 -5.35
N ASP A 153 17.35 30.96 -6.20
CA ASP A 153 18.22 29.92 -6.76
C ASP A 153 17.35 29.16 -7.78
N GLU A 154 17.34 29.73 -8.99
CA GLU A 154 16.84 29.07 -10.19
C GLU A 154 17.86 28.03 -10.62
N LEU A 155 17.45 26.76 -10.75
CA LEU A 155 17.42 26.08 -12.05
C LEU A 155 16.77 24.69 -11.91
N GLN A 156 15.77 24.48 -12.79
CA GLN A 156 15.13 23.22 -13.21
C GLN A 156 14.12 22.55 -12.25
N ASN A 157 12.87 23.02 -12.32
CA ASN A 157 11.70 22.16 -12.14
C ASN A 157 10.54 22.65 -13.02
N GLN A 158 10.56 22.30 -14.30
CA GLN A 158 9.41 22.53 -15.20
C GLN A 158 8.42 21.38 -15.01
N LYS A 159 7.23 21.68 -14.50
CA LYS A 159 6.12 20.70 -14.45
C LYS A 159 5.70 20.37 -15.89
N LEU A 160 5.72 19.09 -16.26
CA LEU A 160 5.19 18.62 -17.54
C LEU A 160 3.69 19.00 -17.68
N PRO A 161 3.21 19.35 -18.88
CA PRO A 161 1.82 19.75 -19.10
C PRO A 161 0.81 18.69 -18.60
N SER A 162 -0.27 19.16 -17.98
CA SER A 162 -1.37 18.29 -17.55
C SER A 162 -2.14 17.78 -18.77
N MET A 163 -2.17 16.47 -18.97
CA MET A 163 -2.99 15.83 -20.00
C MET A 163 -4.48 15.93 -19.68
N LYS A 164 -5.33 15.87 -20.71
CA LYS A 164 -6.78 15.80 -20.56
C LYS A 164 -7.22 14.45 -20.01
N THR A 165 -8.31 14.45 -19.25
CA THR A 165 -8.82 13.25 -18.57
C THR A 165 -9.61 12.37 -19.54
N ALA A 166 -9.79 11.08 -19.19
CA ALA A 166 -10.65 10.17 -19.98
C ALA A 166 -12.07 10.73 -20.16
N ASP A 167 -12.58 11.50 -19.19
CA ASP A 167 -13.90 12.15 -19.26
C ASP A 167 -13.94 13.25 -20.33
N ASP A 168 -12.84 14.00 -20.48
CA ASP A 168 -12.74 15.04 -21.51
C ASP A 168 -12.69 14.43 -22.91
N VAL A 169 -12.05 13.26 -23.07
CA VAL A 169 -12.01 12.51 -24.34
C VAL A 169 -13.39 11.96 -24.69
N VAL A 170 -14.11 11.37 -23.72
CA VAL A 170 -15.49 10.90 -23.91
C VAL A 170 -16.40 12.06 -24.33
N LYS A 171 -16.32 13.20 -23.65
CA LYS A 171 -17.07 14.41 -24.02
C LYS A 171 -16.72 14.84 -25.44
N ARG A 172 -15.44 14.87 -25.81
CA ARG A 172 -15.05 15.24 -27.18
C ARG A 172 -15.68 14.33 -28.24
N ILE A 173 -15.67 13.01 -28.04
CA ILE A 173 -16.27 12.05 -28.97
C ILE A 173 -17.82 12.17 -29.00
N ILE A 174 -18.46 12.52 -27.89
CA ILE A 174 -19.92 12.69 -27.83
C ILE A 174 -20.38 13.96 -28.52
N TRP A 175 -19.64 15.06 -28.34
CA TRP A 175 -20.02 16.42 -28.74
C TRP A 175 -19.41 16.88 -30.07
N ASP A 176 -18.49 16.11 -30.68
CA ASP A 176 -17.88 16.46 -31.96
C ASP A 176 -18.57 15.75 -33.13
N ASP A 177 -19.32 16.51 -33.92
CA ASP A 177 -20.08 15.97 -35.07
C ASP A 177 -19.19 15.49 -36.22
N ALA A 178 -17.89 15.83 -36.21
CA ALA A 178 -16.91 15.38 -37.20
C ALA A 178 -16.36 13.97 -36.94
N LEU A 179 -16.65 13.38 -35.77
CA LEU A 179 -16.13 12.08 -35.33
C LEU A 179 -17.24 11.03 -35.33
N GLU A 180 -17.10 9.99 -36.16
CA GLU A 180 -18.04 8.87 -36.16
C GLU A 180 -17.84 7.99 -34.92
N LYS A 181 -18.87 7.92 -34.06
CA LYS A 181 -18.82 7.21 -32.77
C LYS A 181 -18.54 5.71 -32.92
N ASP A 182 -18.97 5.12 -34.03
CA ASP A 182 -18.84 3.68 -34.28
C ASP A 182 -17.40 3.24 -34.61
N ASP A 183 -16.54 4.17 -35.02
CA ASP A 183 -15.13 3.91 -35.30
C ASP A 183 -14.24 3.89 -34.03
N PHE A 184 -14.81 4.26 -32.87
CA PHE A 184 -14.08 4.29 -31.61
C PHE A 184 -14.27 3.00 -30.81
N ILE A 185 -13.15 2.48 -30.30
CA ILE A 185 -13.10 1.33 -29.39
C ILE A 185 -12.55 1.80 -28.05
N VAL A 186 -13.24 1.45 -26.97
CA VAL A 186 -12.85 1.77 -25.60
C VAL A 186 -12.28 0.52 -24.95
N GLY A 187 -11.03 0.61 -24.50
CA GLY A 187 -10.40 -0.41 -23.66
C GLY A 187 -10.63 -0.08 -22.19
N TYR A 188 -11.37 -0.93 -21.48
CA TYR A 188 -11.68 -0.76 -20.06
C TYR A 188 -11.43 -2.03 -19.25
N PHE A 189 -11.10 -1.88 -17.98
CA PHE A 189 -10.96 -3.00 -17.05
C PHE A 189 -12.32 -3.34 -16.42
N ASP A 190 -12.85 -4.50 -16.77
CA ASP A 190 -14.03 -5.08 -16.13
C ASP A 190 -13.63 -5.84 -14.85
N ARG A 191 -14.50 -5.78 -13.83
CA ARG A 191 -14.24 -6.35 -12.50
C ARG A 191 -14.02 -7.87 -12.55
N PHE A 192 -14.62 -8.55 -13.52
CA PHE A 192 -14.62 -10.02 -13.56
C PHE A 192 -13.88 -10.58 -14.78
N ARG A 193 -13.69 -9.76 -15.83
CA ARG A 193 -13.15 -10.23 -17.11
C ARG A 193 -11.85 -9.54 -17.54
N GLY A 194 -11.30 -8.65 -16.72
CA GLY A 194 -10.06 -7.96 -17.02
C GLY A 194 -10.23 -6.92 -18.12
N LEU A 195 -9.19 -6.70 -18.93
CA LEU A 195 -9.23 -5.70 -20.01
C LEU A 195 -10.16 -6.17 -21.14
N LEU A 196 -11.26 -5.46 -21.33
CA LEU A 196 -12.21 -5.68 -22.41
C LEU A 196 -12.20 -4.50 -23.38
N GLU A 197 -12.38 -4.81 -24.65
CA GLU A 197 -12.59 -3.83 -25.71
C GLU A 197 -14.04 -3.92 -26.18
N LYS A 198 -14.71 -2.77 -26.24
CA LYS A 198 -16.04 -2.64 -26.83
C LYS A 198 -16.13 -1.35 -27.62
N CYS A 199 -17.04 -1.32 -28.60
CA CYS A 199 -17.32 -0.12 -29.37
C CYS A 199 -17.84 0.99 -28.44
N PHE A 200 -17.53 2.23 -28.77
CA PHE A 200 -17.94 3.40 -28.00
C PHE A 200 -19.47 3.49 -27.86
N SER A 201 -20.21 3.11 -28.89
CA SER A 201 -21.68 3.07 -28.94
C SER A 201 -22.31 1.99 -28.05
N ALA A 202 -21.52 1.01 -27.57
CA ALA A 202 -22.01 -0.02 -26.66
C ALA A 202 -22.10 0.47 -25.21
N PHE A 203 -21.59 1.66 -24.90
CA PHE A 203 -21.56 2.20 -23.54
C PHE A 203 -22.60 3.31 -23.34
N SER A 204 -23.25 3.29 -22.18
CA SER A 204 -23.92 4.49 -21.65
C SER A 204 -22.93 5.33 -20.87
N TRP A 205 -22.88 6.62 -21.23
CA TRP A 205 -21.97 7.61 -20.64
C TRP A 205 -22.66 8.51 -19.60
N GLU A 206 -23.89 8.18 -19.22
CA GLU A 206 -24.63 8.82 -18.13
C GLU A 206 -24.08 8.41 -16.75
N ASP A 207 -24.53 9.07 -15.69
CA ASP A 207 -24.07 8.75 -14.33
C ASP A 207 -24.50 7.33 -13.95
N LEU A 208 -23.57 6.55 -13.39
CA LEU A 208 -23.77 5.13 -13.04
C LEU A 208 -24.95 4.90 -12.09
N ALA A 209 -25.36 5.94 -11.36
CA ALA A 209 -26.51 5.93 -10.47
C ALA A 209 -27.87 6.02 -11.19
N SER A 210 -27.89 6.32 -12.49
CA SER A 210 -29.09 6.58 -13.28
C SER A 210 -29.38 5.53 -14.36
N VAL A 211 -28.49 4.55 -14.54
CA VAL A 211 -28.55 3.58 -15.64
C VAL A 211 -29.15 2.24 -15.17
N ASP A 212 -30.09 1.69 -15.94
CA ASP A 212 -30.75 0.41 -15.68
C ASP A 212 -29.82 -0.81 -15.83
N TYR A 213 -30.18 -1.94 -15.20
CA TYR A 213 -29.35 -3.15 -15.10
C TYR A 213 -28.95 -3.80 -16.44
N ASP A 214 -29.60 -3.46 -17.55
CA ASP A 214 -29.37 -4.05 -18.87
C ASP A 214 -28.40 -3.22 -19.74
N VAL A 215 -27.90 -2.09 -19.24
CA VAL A 215 -27.09 -1.14 -20.02
C VAL A 215 -25.65 -1.12 -19.52
N LEU A 216 -24.69 -1.27 -20.44
CA LEU A 216 -23.25 -1.32 -20.14
C LEU A 216 -22.73 0.09 -19.79
N ALA A 217 -22.64 0.41 -18.50
CA ALA A 217 -22.01 1.65 -18.02
C ALA A 217 -20.68 1.34 -17.32
N VAL A 218 -19.60 1.99 -17.75
CA VAL A 218 -18.25 1.76 -17.21
C VAL A 218 -17.76 2.95 -16.38
N PRO A 219 -17.31 2.72 -15.14
CA PRO A 219 -16.67 3.77 -14.35
C PRO A 219 -15.46 4.38 -15.03
N LYS A 220 -15.41 5.72 -15.10
CA LYS A 220 -14.40 6.51 -15.83
C LYS A 220 -12.96 6.20 -15.43
N HIS A 221 -12.73 5.84 -14.16
CA HIS A 221 -11.39 5.48 -13.67
C HIS A 221 -10.88 4.13 -14.20
N ARG A 222 -11.76 3.29 -14.75
CA ARG A 222 -11.46 1.97 -15.31
C ARG A 222 -11.15 1.99 -16.81
N ILE A 223 -11.27 3.15 -17.45
CA ILE A 223 -10.94 3.32 -18.86
C ILE A 223 -9.44 3.53 -18.99
N GLN A 224 -8.80 2.71 -19.82
CA GLN A 224 -7.35 2.68 -19.97
C GLN A 224 -6.89 3.38 -21.24
N TYR A 225 -7.58 3.16 -22.36
CA TYR A 225 -7.26 3.79 -23.64
C TYR A 225 -8.48 3.90 -24.56
N PHE A 226 -8.38 4.82 -25.52
CA PHE A 226 -9.28 4.93 -26.67
C PHE A 226 -8.51 4.60 -27.95
N LYS A 227 -9.12 3.79 -28.80
CA LYS A 227 -8.65 3.48 -30.15
C LYS A 227 -9.62 4.07 -31.16
N TYR A 228 -9.08 4.60 -32.26
CA TYR A 228 -9.83 4.95 -33.46
C TYR A 228 -9.42 3.96 -34.55
N LYS A 229 -10.38 3.16 -35.05
CA LYS A 229 -10.14 2.00 -35.91
C LYS A 229 -9.12 1.02 -35.30
N LYS A 230 -7.84 1.14 -35.65
CA LYS A 230 -6.73 0.29 -35.13
C LYS A 230 -5.64 1.08 -34.39
N VAL A 231 -5.73 2.41 -34.37
CA VAL A 231 -4.70 3.28 -33.78
C VAL A 231 -5.12 3.74 -32.40
N LYS A 232 -4.21 3.63 -31.41
CA LYS A 232 -4.42 4.19 -30.08
C LYS A 232 -4.31 5.71 -30.13
N VAL A 233 -5.42 6.39 -29.93
CA VAL A 233 -5.51 7.87 -29.98
C VAL A 233 -5.34 8.50 -28.60
N TRP A 234 -5.65 7.77 -27.54
CA TRP A 234 -5.44 8.23 -26.17
C TRP A 234 -5.10 7.04 -25.27
N ASP A 235 -4.00 7.12 -24.53
CA ASP A 235 -3.54 6.04 -23.64
C ASP A 235 -3.08 6.65 -22.31
N LYS A 236 -3.77 6.28 -21.22
CA LYS A 236 -3.51 6.79 -19.86
C LYS A 236 -2.14 6.35 -19.33
N THR A 237 -1.71 5.14 -19.67
CA THR A 237 -0.44 4.55 -19.24
C THR A 237 0.74 5.10 -20.02
N ARG A 238 0.57 5.31 -21.32
CA ARG A 238 1.64 5.80 -22.21
C ARG A 238 1.69 7.32 -22.33
N ARG A 239 0.84 8.04 -21.61
CA ARG A 239 0.69 9.51 -21.69
C ARG A 239 0.53 10.03 -23.12
N ILE A 240 -0.17 9.26 -23.97
CA ILE A 240 -0.45 9.65 -25.36
C ILE A 240 -1.78 10.39 -25.37
N ASP A 241 -1.76 11.62 -25.87
CA ASP A 241 -2.96 12.43 -26.11
C ASP A 241 -2.96 12.94 -27.56
N ASN A 242 -3.28 12.04 -28.49
CA ASN A 242 -3.50 12.38 -29.89
C ASN A 242 -4.93 12.90 -30.14
N VAL A 243 -5.72 13.09 -29.08
CA VAL A 243 -7.08 13.65 -29.17
C VAL A 243 -7.04 15.16 -29.05
N PHE A 244 -6.28 15.69 -28.08
CA PHE A 244 -6.17 17.13 -27.81
C PHE A 244 -4.79 17.72 -28.08
N GLY A 245 -3.76 16.93 -28.39
CA GLY A 245 -2.41 17.45 -28.59
C GLY A 245 -1.78 18.02 -27.31
N SER A 246 -2.30 17.68 -26.13
CA SER A 246 -1.91 18.29 -24.85
C SER A 246 -0.67 17.66 -24.21
N ALA A 247 -0.09 16.63 -24.84
CA ALA A 247 1.16 15.99 -24.42
C ALA A 247 2.30 16.39 -25.37
N GLU A 248 3.54 16.49 -24.86
CA GLU A 248 4.69 16.89 -25.67
C GLU A 248 4.90 15.89 -26.83
N GLY A 249 4.76 16.38 -28.06
CA GLY A 249 4.99 15.60 -29.29
C GLY A 249 3.77 14.93 -29.94
N THR A 250 2.53 15.22 -29.52
CA THR A 250 1.32 14.55 -30.06
C THR A 250 0.60 15.34 -31.17
N LYS A 251 -0.02 14.62 -32.12
CA LYS A 251 -0.83 15.17 -33.23
C LYS A 251 -2.29 15.35 -32.78
N THR A 252 -3.08 16.23 -33.41
CA THR A 252 -4.53 16.32 -33.15
C THR A 252 -5.31 15.20 -33.85
N ILE A 253 -6.51 14.89 -33.35
CA ILE A 253 -7.34 13.80 -33.88
C ILE A 253 -7.63 13.96 -35.38
N ASP A 254 -7.80 15.20 -35.85
CA ASP A 254 -8.05 15.51 -37.26
C ASP A 254 -6.87 15.14 -38.17
N VAL A 255 -5.64 15.28 -37.68
CA VAL A 255 -4.42 14.90 -38.41
C VAL A 255 -4.31 13.38 -38.49
N VAL A 256 -4.63 12.68 -37.39
CA VAL A 256 -4.63 11.22 -37.34
C VAL A 256 -5.70 10.63 -38.28
N ILE A 257 -6.88 11.24 -38.35
CA ILE A 257 -7.95 10.81 -39.25
C ILE A 257 -7.56 11.03 -40.71
N LYS A 258 -6.98 12.18 -41.05
CA LYS A 258 -6.55 12.49 -42.41
C LYS A 258 -5.43 11.57 -42.91
N GLU A 259 -4.46 11.27 -42.05
CA GLU A 259 -3.33 10.37 -42.34
C GLU A 259 -3.81 8.91 -42.53
N LEU A 260 -4.80 8.46 -41.74
CA LEU A 260 -5.41 7.15 -41.91
C LEU A 260 -6.27 7.04 -43.18
N GLN A 261 -7.03 8.08 -43.52
CA GLN A 261 -7.81 8.11 -44.77
C GLN A 261 -6.90 8.10 -46.01
N GLU A 262 -5.74 8.75 -45.94
CA GLU A 262 -4.75 8.77 -47.02
C GLU A 262 -4.07 7.40 -47.20
N LEU A 263 -3.75 6.71 -46.10
CA LEU A 263 -3.23 5.34 -46.10
C LEU A 263 -4.25 4.32 -46.63
N GLU A 264 -5.53 4.45 -46.27
CA GLU A 264 -6.61 3.60 -46.80
C GLU A 264 -6.79 3.79 -48.32
N ARG A 265 -6.58 4.99 -48.86
CA ARG A 265 -6.61 5.24 -50.32
C ARG A 265 -5.43 4.64 -51.07
N LEU A 266 -4.30 4.41 -50.41
CA LEU A 266 -3.08 3.82 -50.99
C LEU A 266 -3.05 2.29 -50.92
N GLY A 267 -4.07 1.65 -50.34
CA GLY A 267 -4.25 0.20 -50.38
C GLY A 267 -3.18 -0.61 -49.64
N GLN A 268 -2.54 -0.03 -48.62
CA GLN A 268 -1.59 -0.75 -47.77
C GLN A 268 -2.28 -1.33 -46.53
N THR A 269 -2.15 -2.63 -46.31
CA THR A 269 -2.57 -3.30 -45.07
C THR A 269 -1.63 -2.91 -43.95
N VAL A 270 -2.15 -2.20 -42.95
CA VAL A 270 -1.39 -1.80 -41.76
C VAL A 270 -1.27 -3.01 -40.83
N GLU A 271 -0.18 -3.76 -40.95
CA GLU A 271 0.37 -4.56 -39.86
C GLU A 271 1.26 -3.67 -38.99
N ASP A 272 1.25 -3.95 -37.68
CA ASP A 272 1.88 -3.17 -36.62
C ASP A 272 3.33 -2.81 -36.93
N SER A 273 3.58 -1.53 -37.27
CA SER A 273 4.92 -0.96 -37.35
C SER A 273 5.13 0.12 -36.28
N PRO A 274 6.23 0.06 -35.50
CA PRO A 274 6.52 0.98 -34.41
C PRO A 274 7.18 2.26 -34.92
N PHE A 275 6.48 3.38 -34.84
CA PHE A 275 7.07 4.70 -35.09
C PHE A 275 7.83 5.15 -33.82
N TYR A 276 9.06 4.68 -33.65
CA TYR A 276 10.01 5.25 -32.69
C TYR A 276 10.66 6.49 -33.33
N ASN A 277 10.58 7.64 -32.65
CA ASN A 277 11.62 8.66 -32.79
C ASN A 277 12.72 8.30 -31.80
N SER A 278 13.92 8.06 -32.34
CA SER A 278 15.17 7.96 -31.60
C SER A 278 15.85 9.33 -31.58
N GLU A 279 16.73 9.50 -30.59
CA GLU A 279 17.68 10.62 -30.36
C GLU A 279 17.21 11.78 -29.46
N ASN A 280 17.38 11.64 -28.15
CA ASN A 280 18.52 12.24 -27.44
C ASN A 280 18.63 11.77 -25.98
N ASN A 281 19.89 11.75 -25.53
CA ASN A 281 20.39 11.19 -24.29
C ASN A 281 20.20 12.14 -23.08
N ASP A 282 20.26 11.54 -21.89
CA ASP A 282 20.44 12.11 -20.54
C ASP A 282 19.23 12.48 -19.63
N LYS A 283 19.20 11.70 -18.53
CA LYS A 283 18.72 11.95 -17.15
C LYS A 283 17.21 11.99 -16.86
N SER A 284 16.71 10.84 -16.43
CA SER A 284 15.44 10.67 -15.73
C SER A 284 15.53 11.18 -14.27
N HIS A 285 14.61 12.07 -13.92
CA HIS A 285 14.24 12.40 -12.54
C HIS A 285 12.78 11.99 -12.37
N LEU A 286 12.49 11.05 -11.46
CA LEU A 286 11.15 10.59 -11.10
C LEU A 286 10.91 10.96 -9.63
N ASP A 287 9.82 11.70 -9.38
CA ASP A 287 9.26 11.97 -8.07
C ASP A 287 7.92 11.22 -7.96
N SER A 288 7.76 10.46 -6.89
CA SER A 288 6.64 9.56 -6.62
C SER A 288 5.82 10.08 -5.45
N SER A 289 4.50 9.95 -5.51
CA SER A 289 3.66 10.04 -4.31
C SER A 289 2.67 8.89 -4.26
N ASP A 290 2.88 8.04 -3.25
CA ASP A 290 2.16 6.84 -2.83
C ASP A 290 0.85 7.15 -2.09
N GLU A 291 -0.17 6.28 -2.23
CA GLU A 291 -1.21 6.05 -1.21
C GLU A 291 -1.41 4.54 -1.01
N ASP A 292 -1.29 4.10 0.26
CA ASP A 292 -1.31 2.71 0.73
C ASP A 292 -2.71 2.23 1.16
N SER A 293 -3.05 0.99 0.77
CA SER A 293 -4.12 0.17 1.37
C SER A 293 -3.56 -1.21 1.72
N SER A 294 -3.53 -1.52 3.02
CA SER A 294 -2.85 -2.68 3.58
C SER A 294 -3.67 -3.97 3.56
N ASP A 295 -3.13 -5.03 2.95
CA ASP A 295 -3.21 -6.40 3.46
C ASP A 295 -1.92 -7.16 3.08
N ASP A 296 -1.34 -7.92 4.01
CA ASP A 296 0.07 -8.36 3.97
C ASP A 296 0.30 -9.63 3.19
N SER A 297 0.47 -9.43 1.89
CA SER A 297 1.48 -10.16 1.13
C SER A 297 1.71 -9.68 -0.28
N ASP A 298 2.99 -9.68 -0.63
CA ASP A 298 3.55 -9.58 -1.98
C ASP A 298 3.62 -8.14 -2.52
N ILE A 299 4.87 -7.73 -2.76
CA ILE A 299 5.22 -6.63 -3.65
C ILE A 299 5.57 -7.31 -4.95
N GLU A 300 4.68 -7.11 -5.89
CA GLU A 300 4.83 -7.46 -7.26
C GLU A 300 5.86 -6.46 -7.88
N VAL A 301 6.96 -6.96 -8.47
CA VAL A 301 8.08 -6.20 -9.07
C VAL A 301 7.98 -6.14 -10.60
N THR A 302 7.40 -5.07 -11.15
CA THR A 302 7.24 -4.89 -12.62
C THR A 302 8.51 -4.42 -13.33
N ILE A 303 9.12 -5.31 -14.13
CA ILE A 303 9.93 -4.99 -15.31
C ILE A 303 9.25 -5.68 -16.50
N GLY A 304 9.03 -4.96 -17.61
CA GLY A 304 8.11 -5.36 -18.66
C GLY A 304 8.72 -5.65 -20.04
N ASN A 305 7.85 -6.29 -20.85
CA ASN A 305 7.77 -6.36 -22.33
C ASN A 305 8.92 -7.09 -23.05
N ILE A 306 8.74 -8.02 -24.01
CA ILE A 306 7.69 -8.27 -25.02
C ILE A 306 7.89 -9.68 -25.67
N VAL A 307 6.87 -10.15 -26.42
CA VAL A 307 6.75 -11.29 -27.39
C VAL A 307 6.26 -12.62 -26.79
N GLY A 308 5.14 -13.26 -27.15
CA GLY A 308 4.16 -13.07 -28.24
C GLY A 308 4.13 -14.28 -29.20
N VAL A 309 3.32 -15.33 -28.94
CA VAL A 309 2.97 -16.43 -29.87
C VAL A 309 1.61 -17.03 -29.42
N THR A 310 0.47 -16.62 -29.99
CA THR A 310 -0.34 -17.28 -31.05
C THR A 310 -0.68 -18.77 -30.85
N SER A 311 -1.97 -19.10 -30.60
CA SER A 311 -2.73 -20.03 -31.47
C SER A 311 -4.24 -20.13 -31.13
N THR A 312 -5.05 -19.69 -32.09
CA THR A 312 -6.25 -20.36 -32.66
C THR A 312 -7.27 -21.07 -31.75
N LYS A 313 -8.45 -20.45 -31.58
CA LYS A 313 -9.72 -21.13 -31.25
C LYS A 313 -10.58 -21.30 -32.50
N SER A 314 -11.12 -22.49 -32.68
CA SER A 314 -12.25 -22.80 -33.57
C SER A 314 -13.58 -22.48 -32.88
N GLU A 315 -14.49 -21.93 -33.67
CA GLU A 315 -15.83 -21.47 -33.33
C GLU A 315 -16.81 -22.62 -33.01
N LYS A 316 -17.78 -22.35 -32.12
CA LYS A 316 -19.22 -22.47 -32.42
C LYS A 316 -20.09 -21.93 -31.28
N GLU A 317 -20.92 -20.97 -31.67
CA GLU A 317 -22.20 -20.53 -31.08
C GLU A 317 -23.14 -21.73 -30.79
N GLN A 318 -24.20 -21.71 -30.00
CA GLN A 318 -25.21 -20.68 -29.71
C GLN A 318 -26.16 -21.23 -28.62
N ASP A 319 -26.80 -20.31 -27.89
CA ASP A 319 -28.20 -20.36 -27.44
C ASP A 319 -28.66 -21.28 -26.27
N SER A 320 -29.08 -20.63 -25.17
CA SER A 320 -30.39 -20.84 -24.54
C SER A 320 -30.52 -19.98 -23.28
N HIS A 321 -31.00 -18.75 -23.47
CA HIS A 321 -31.61 -17.95 -22.41
C HIS A 321 -33.11 -18.27 -22.36
N GLN A 322 -33.54 -19.25 -21.59
CA GLN A 322 -34.93 -19.28 -21.11
C GLN A 322 -35.04 -20.24 -19.93
N GLU A 323 -35.76 -19.81 -18.88
CA GLU A 323 -35.94 -20.49 -17.57
C GLU A 323 -34.73 -20.26 -16.63
N CYS A 324 -34.79 -19.45 -15.57
CA CYS A 324 -35.86 -19.29 -14.59
C CYS A 324 -36.00 -17.82 -14.16
N ARG A 325 -37.03 -17.13 -14.65
CA ARG A 325 -37.40 -15.76 -14.26
C ARG A 325 -38.46 -15.73 -13.16
N ALA A 326 -38.48 -16.73 -12.28
CA ALA A 326 -39.54 -16.90 -11.27
C ALA A 326 -39.01 -17.29 -9.88
N ALA A 327 -37.88 -16.70 -9.46
CA ALA A 327 -37.39 -16.84 -8.07
C ALA A 327 -36.83 -15.52 -7.49
N ALA A 328 -37.19 -14.37 -8.06
CA ALA A 328 -36.67 -13.05 -7.66
C ALA A 328 -37.55 -12.33 -6.62
N SER A 329 -38.04 -13.03 -5.58
CA SER A 329 -38.76 -12.35 -4.48
C SER A 329 -38.38 -12.80 -3.07
N VAL A 330 -37.35 -13.62 -2.89
CA VAL A 330 -36.85 -14.01 -1.56
C VAL A 330 -35.32 -14.08 -1.62
N TYR A 331 -34.64 -13.57 -0.60
CA TYR A 331 -33.17 -13.33 -0.48
C TYR A 331 -32.69 -12.07 -1.20
N GLY A 332 -32.05 -11.08 -0.56
CA GLY A 332 -31.51 -10.94 0.78
C GLY A 332 -30.67 -9.66 0.74
N ARG A 333 -30.64 -8.91 1.84
CA ARG A 333 -29.78 -7.74 2.02
C ARG A 333 -28.32 -8.21 1.95
N TYR A 334 -27.70 -8.15 0.77
CA TYR A 334 -26.32 -8.61 0.56
C TYR A 334 -25.36 -7.81 1.46
N ASP A 335 -24.68 -8.52 2.35
CA ASP A 335 -23.78 -7.93 3.34
C ASP A 335 -22.46 -7.52 2.68
N LYS A 336 -22.12 -6.22 2.74
CA LYS A 336 -20.88 -5.68 2.18
C LYS A 336 -19.64 -6.35 2.78
N GLU A 337 -19.77 -6.86 4.00
CA GLU A 337 -18.71 -7.59 4.69
C GLU A 337 -18.47 -8.97 4.04
N GLU A 338 -19.53 -9.65 3.59
CA GLU A 338 -19.41 -10.93 2.89
C GLU A 338 -18.74 -10.78 1.52
N GLN A 339 -19.03 -9.68 0.82
CA GLN A 339 -18.37 -9.37 -0.45
C GLN A 339 -16.88 -9.05 -0.26
N ARG A 340 -16.53 -8.30 0.79
CA ARG A 340 -15.14 -8.02 1.16
C ARG A 340 -14.37 -9.28 1.54
N ARG A 341 -15.01 -10.20 2.28
CA ARG A 341 -14.44 -11.50 2.63
C ARG A 341 -14.16 -12.34 1.40
N LYS A 342 -15.12 -12.45 0.46
CA LYS A 342 -14.93 -13.17 -0.80
C LYS A 342 -13.82 -12.57 -1.66
N GLU A 343 -13.66 -11.25 -1.64
CA GLU A 343 -12.58 -10.56 -2.36
C GLU A 343 -11.20 -10.76 -1.71
N ILE A 344 -11.12 -10.82 -0.38
CA ILE A 344 -9.89 -11.19 0.34
C ILE A 344 -9.54 -12.66 0.09
N GLU A 345 -10.51 -13.55 0.18
CA GLU A 345 -10.33 -14.98 -0.06
C GLU A 345 -9.87 -15.26 -1.49
N PHE A 346 -10.48 -14.60 -2.48
CA PHE A 346 -10.06 -14.70 -3.87
C PHE A 346 -8.62 -14.19 -4.09
N ARG A 347 -8.25 -13.03 -3.51
CA ARG A 347 -6.87 -12.54 -3.61
C ARG A 347 -5.87 -13.48 -2.94
N ASN A 348 -6.23 -14.05 -1.79
CA ASN A 348 -5.39 -15.03 -1.11
C ASN A 348 -5.25 -16.33 -1.91
N SER A 349 -6.30 -16.75 -2.62
CA SER A 349 -6.25 -17.93 -3.51
C SER A 349 -5.40 -17.71 -4.78
N LEU A 350 -5.05 -16.46 -5.10
CA LEU A 350 -4.14 -16.15 -6.22
C LEU A 350 -2.69 -16.01 -5.77
N ARG A 351 -2.43 -16.05 -4.46
CA ARG A 351 -1.11 -15.85 -3.90
C ARG A 351 -0.27 -17.12 -4.01
N PRO A 352 1.00 -17.08 -4.45
CA PRO A 352 1.86 -18.24 -4.33
C PRO A 352 2.04 -18.66 -2.87
N ASN A 353 2.05 -19.97 -2.64
CA ASN A 353 2.18 -20.59 -1.32
C ASN A 353 3.35 -21.58 -1.24
N HIS A 354 3.85 -22.02 -2.39
CA HIS A 354 5.02 -22.89 -2.52
C HIS A 354 5.96 -22.31 -3.59
N PHE A 355 7.21 -22.74 -3.56
CA PHE A 355 8.19 -22.36 -4.58
C PHE A 355 9.21 -23.47 -4.80
N LEU A 356 9.73 -23.53 -6.03
CA LEU A 356 10.89 -24.34 -6.37
C LEU A 356 12.13 -23.46 -6.31
N CYS A 357 13.22 -23.99 -5.74
CA CYS A 357 14.46 -23.25 -5.63
C CYS A 357 15.70 -24.13 -5.71
N VAL A 358 16.83 -23.48 -6.00
CA VAL A 358 18.18 -24.01 -5.79
C VAL A 358 18.71 -23.42 -4.49
N ARG A 359 19.09 -24.28 -3.54
CA ARG A 359 19.69 -23.85 -2.28
C ARG A 359 21.11 -23.35 -2.50
N ILE A 360 21.50 -22.27 -1.84
CA ILE A 360 22.89 -21.82 -1.84
C ILE A 360 23.65 -22.62 -0.78
N THR A 361 24.64 -23.40 -1.22
CA THR A 361 25.42 -24.31 -0.38
C THR A 361 26.89 -23.92 -0.30
N ASN A 362 27.38 -23.09 -1.22
CA ASN A 362 28.75 -22.60 -1.20
C ASN A 362 28.98 -21.67 0.00
N VAL A 363 29.83 -22.11 0.93
CA VAL A 363 30.15 -21.41 2.18
C VAL A 363 30.76 -20.03 1.93
N GLU A 364 31.56 -19.85 0.86
CA GLU A 364 32.16 -18.55 0.54
C GLU A 364 31.09 -17.50 0.19
N ILE A 365 30.03 -17.92 -0.51
CA ILE A 365 28.90 -17.06 -0.84
C ILE A 365 28.15 -16.68 0.43
N ILE A 366 27.83 -17.67 1.27
CA ILE A 366 27.10 -17.47 2.52
C ILE A 366 27.87 -16.52 3.45
N ASP A 367 29.18 -16.72 3.61
CA ASP A 367 30.04 -15.88 4.45
C ASP A 367 30.14 -14.45 3.95
N LYS A 368 30.28 -14.24 2.63
CA LYS A 368 30.32 -12.88 2.06
C LYS A 368 28.98 -12.16 2.17
N ILE A 369 27.88 -12.87 1.95
CA ILE A 369 26.53 -12.30 2.17
C ILE A 369 26.35 -11.96 3.65
N GLY A 370 26.80 -12.83 4.56
CA GLY A 370 26.79 -12.59 6.00
C GLY A 370 27.55 -11.32 6.38
N LYS A 371 28.75 -11.10 5.83
CA LYS A 371 29.51 -9.86 6.06
C LYS A 371 28.76 -8.59 5.63
N ILE A 372 28.07 -8.64 4.48
CA ILE A 372 27.25 -7.51 4.05
C ILE A 372 26.08 -7.30 5.02
N GLN A 373 25.44 -8.37 5.47
CA GLN A 373 24.37 -8.28 6.46
C GLN A 373 24.87 -7.69 7.79
N ASP A 374 26.08 -8.05 8.23
CA ASP A 374 26.72 -7.49 9.43
C ASP A 374 26.97 -5.98 9.28
N GLU A 375 27.53 -5.53 8.15
CA GLU A 375 27.73 -4.10 7.86
C GLU A 375 26.40 -3.31 7.83
N LEU A 376 25.32 -3.93 7.35
CA LEU A 376 23.99 -3.33 7.37
C LEU A 376 23.45 -3.22 8.80
N MET A 377 23.65 -4.24 9.63
CA MET A 377 23.23 -4.25 11.04
C MET A 377 24.03 -3.27 11.90
N ASP A 378 25.32 -3.06 11.60
CA ASP A 378 26.16 -2.04 12.24
C ASP A 378 25.64 -0.62 12.00
N THR A 379 25.00 -0.40 10.85
CA THR A 379 24.39 0.89 10.52
C THR A 379 23.00 1.05 11.14
N GLU A 380 22.17 0.01 11.10
CA GLU A 380 20.81 0.03 11.61
C GLU A 380 20.42 -1.36 12.18
N SER A 381 20.31 -1.45 13.50
CA SER A 381 20.05 -2.72 14.20
C SER A 381 18.70 -3.36 13.85
N LEU A 382 17.73 -2.57 13.40
CA LEU A 382 16.40 -3.07 13.01
C LEU A 382 16.43 -3.96 11.76
N PHE A 383 17.53 -3.94 11.01
CA PHE A 383 17.69 -4.78 9.83
C PHE A 383 17.93 -6.26 10.12
N ALA A 384 18.25 -6.63 11.36
CA ALA A 384 18.44 -8.03 11.75
C ALA A 384 17.23 -8.92 11.41
N GLU A 385 16.00 -8.41 11.58
CA GLU A 385 14.77 -9.15 11.23
C GLU A 385 14.46 -9.15 9.72
N CYS A 386 15.13 -8.31 8.94
CA CYS A 386 14.94 -8.18 7.49
C CYS A 386 15.95 -9.00 6.68
N CYS A 387 17.09 -9.35 7.27
CA CYS A 387 18.12 -10.18 6.65
C CYS A 387 17.62 -11.62 6.46
N ILE A 388 17.88 -12.20 5.28
CA ILE A 388 17.62 -13.61 5.04
C ILE A 388 18.74 -14.42 5.70
N PRO A 389 18.44 -15.34 6.65
CA PRO A 389 19.49 -16.13 7.29
C PRO A 389 20.29 -16.94 6.27
N GLY A 390 21.61 -17.08 6.49
CA GLY A 390 22.50 -17.81 5.58
C GLY A 390 22.00 -19.21 5.21
N ALA A 391 21.44 -19.94 6.20
CA ALA A 391 20.88 -21.27 5.99
C ALA A 391 19.68 -21.31 5.04
N SER A 392 18.94 -20.20 4.90
CA SER A 392 17.75 -19.99 4.07
C SER A 392 18.07 -19.35 2.71
N LEU A 393 19.33 -19.05 2.40
CA LEU A 393 19.69 -18.46 1.11
C LEU A 393 19.37 -19.43 -0.03
N HIS A 394 18.64 -18.92 -1.02
CA HIS A 394 18.19 -19.71 -2.16
C HIS A 394 18.00 -18.82 -3.39
N LEU A 395 18.00 -19.47 -4.54
CA LEU A 395 17.61 -18.92 -5.82
C LEU A 395 16.25 -19.52 -6.21
N THR A 396 15.22 -18.68 -6.27
CA THR A 396 13.87 -19.11 -6.68
C THR A 396 13.84 -19.43 -8.17
N LEU A 397 13.27 -20.57 -8.54
CA LEU A 397 13.06 -21.01 -9.92
C LEU A 397 11.63 -20.71 -10.38
N SER A 398 10.63 -21.06 -9.57
CA SER A 398 9.21 -20.80 -9.88
C SER A 398 8.40 -20.71 -8.59
N THR A 399 7.38 -19.86 -8.60
CA THR A 399 6.41 -19.72 -7.51
C THR A 399 5.10 -20.40 -7.89
N LEU A 400 4.54 -21.19 -6.97
CA LEU A 400 3.47 -22.14 -7.23
C LEU A 400 2.27 -21.90 -6.32
N GLY A 401 1.09 -22.21 -6.85
CA GLY A 401 -0.18 -22.27 -6.13
C GLY A 401 -0.62 -23.70 -5.87
N LEU A 402 -0.15 -24.30 -4.78
CA LEU A 402 -0.50 -25.66 -4.36
C LEU A 402 -1.37 -25.55 -3.10
N ASP A 403 -2.66 -25.27 -3.28
CA ASP A 403 -3.62 -24.99 -2.20
C ASP A 403 -4.08 -26.27 -1.48
N THR A 404 -3.99 -27.43 -2.14
CA THR A 404 -4.40 -28.73 -1.57
C THR A 404 -3.22 -29.70 -1.48
N THR A 405 -3.31 -30.66 -0.55
CA THR A 405 -2.31 -31.74 -0.42
C THR A 405 -2.21 -32.56 -1.70
N ASP A 406 -3.32 -32.76 -2.42
CA ASP A 406 -3.32 -33.49 -3.69
C ASP A 406 -2.53 -32.76 -4.77
N GLN A 407 -2.61 -31.43 -4.82
CA GLN A 407 -1.79 -30.62 -5.73
C GLN A 407 -0.30 -30.69 -5.37
N VAL A 408 0.04 -30.73 -4.08
CA VAL A 408 1.42 -30.95 -3.64
C VAL A 408 1.92 -32.32 -4.10
N LEU A 409 1.14 -33.39 -3.90
CA LEU A 409 1.51 -34.73 -4.35
C LEU A 409 1.63 -34.82 -5.88
N GLN A 410 0.71 -34.20 -6.62
CA GLN A 410 0.79 -34.11 -8.08
C GLN A 410 2.07 -33.41 -8.54
N CYS A 411 2.44 -32.29 -7.89
CA CYS A 411 3.69 -31.59 -8.19
C CYS A 411 4.91 -32.49 -7.94
N ILE A 412 4.92 -33.24 -6.84
CA ILE A 412 6.00 -34.18 -6.52
C ILE A 412 6.12 -35.27 -7.59
N GLU A 413 5.00 -35.85 -8.03
CA GLU A 413 5.01 -36.89 -9.06
C GLU A 413 5.50 -36.36 -10.41
N VAL A 414 5.15 -35.13 -10.77
CA VAL A 414 5.65 -34.46 -11.98
C VAL A 414 7.17 -34.24 -11.89
N LEU A 415 7.66 -33.77 -10.74
CA LEU A 415 9.09 -33.58 -10.51
C LEU A 415 9.85 -34.91 -10.64
N LYS A 416 9.38 -35.98 -9.99
CA LYS A 416 9.97 -37.32 -10.12
C LYS A 416 9.98 -37.83 -11.56
N LYS A 417 8.91 -37.55 -12.31
CA LYS A 417 8.80 -37.97 -13.72
C LYS A 417 9.83 -37.27 -14.61
N ILE A 418 10.09 -35.98 -14.38
CA ILE A 418 11.03 -35.21 -15.21
C ILE A 418 12.48 -35.23 -14.70
N GLU A 419 12.73 -35.74 -13.49
CA GLU A 419 14.06 -35.93 -12.92
C GLU A 419 15.13 -36.42 -13.93
N PRO A 420 14.91 -37.49 -14.73
CA PRO A 420 15.93 -37.95 -15.69
C PRO A 420 16.24 -36.91 -16.78
N ASP A 421 15.24 -36.21 -17.29
CA ASP A 421 15.42 -35.19 -18.33
C ASP A 421 16.13 -33.95 -17.75
N LEU A 422 15.77 -33.54 -16.53
CA LEU A 422 16.47 -32.47 -15.81
C LEU A 422 17.93 -32.84 -15.53
N LYS A 423 18.21 -34.11 -15.19
CA LYS A 423 19.58 -34.60 -14.97
C LYS A 423 20.42 -34.52 -16.24
N LEU A 424 19.83 -34.78 -17.41
CA LEU A 424 20.49 -34.64 -18.71
C LEU A 424 20.67 -33.17 -19.11
N ALA A 425 19.70 -32.32 -18.77
CA ALA A 425 19.72 -30.89 -19.05
C ALA A 425 20.44 -30.06 -17.98
N LEU A 426 21.16 -30.69 -17.05
CA LEU A 426 21.84 -30.00 -15.96
C LEU A 426 22.81 -28.93 -16.49
N PRO A 427 22.80 -27.72 -15.90
CA PRO A 427 23.74 -26.68 -16.28
C PRO A 427 25.18 -27.14 -16.04
N THR A 428 26.00 -27.02 -17.07
CA THR A 428 27.44 -27.32 -17.00
C THR A 428 28.21 -26.17 -16.36
N HIS A 429 27.74 -24.95 -16.55
CA HIS A 429 28.31 -23.74 -15.97
C HIS A 429 27.69 -23.45 -14.61
N ASN A 430 28.52 -23.05 -13.65
CA ASN A 430 28.05 -22.58 -12.36
C ASN A 430 27.34 -21.23 -12.48
N LEU A 431 26.40 -21.00 -11.58
CA LEU A 431 25.73 -19.73 -11.41
C LEU A 431 26.65 -18.76 -10.70
N LYS A 432 27.02 -17.67 -11.37
CA LYS A 432 27.95 -16.69 -10.84
C LYS A 432 27.19 -15.58 -10.11
N LEU A 433 27.39 -15.46 -8.81
CA LEU A 433 26.79 -14.39 -7.99
C LEU A 433 27.74 -13.20 -7.96
N HIS A 434 27.30 -12.09 -8.54
CA HIS A 434 28.13 -10.90 -8.70
C HIS A 434 27.29 -9.63 -8.70
N GLY A 435 27.64 -8.70 -7.82
CA GLY A 435 26.96 -7.42 -7.67
C GLY A 435 25.69 -7.49 -6.82
N VAL A 436 25.42 -6.39 -6.15
CA VAL A 436 24.19 -6.18 -5.37
C VAL A 436 23.28 -5.20 -6.09
N SER A 437 22.03 -5.59 -6.22
CA SER A 437 20.97 -4.78 -6.83
C SER A 437 19.74 -4.79 -5.93
N ASN A 438 18.68 -4.15 -6.39
CA ASN A 438 17.45 -4.02 -5.61
C ASN A 438 16.19 -4.10 -6.47
N PHE A 439 15.10 -4.54 -5.84
CA PHE A 439 13.77 -4.40 -6.39
C PHE A 439 13.03 -3.30 -5.64
N HIS A 440 12.67 -2.23 -6.35
CA HIS A 440 11.91 -1.10 -5.83
C HIS A 440 12.48 -0.51 -4.53
N ASN A 441 13.81 -0.58 -4.35
CA ASN A 441 14.53 -0.26 -3.13
C ASN A 441 13.99 -0.97 -1.86
N GLN A 442 13.23 -2.06 -1.97
CA GLN A 442 12.59 -2.74 -0.84
C GLN A 442 13.21 -4.12 -0.56
N VAL A 443 13.72 -4.75 -1.61
CA VAL A 443 14.41 -6.05 -1.56
C VAL A 443 15.81 -5.83 -2.09
N MET A 444 16.82 -6.23 -1.32
CA MET A 444 18.22 -6.27 -1.74
C MET A 444 18.58 -7.69 -2.12
N PHE A 445 19.19 -7.87 -3.29
CA PHE A 445 19.57 -9.19 -3.80
C PHE A 445 20.92 -9.17 -4.52
N SER A 446 21.58 -10.32 -4.59
CA SER A 446 22.71 -10.54 -5.48
C SER A 446 22.22 -10.93 -6.87
N GLU A 447 22.78 -10.31 -7.91
CA GLU A 447 22.51 -10.70 -9.29
C GLU A 447 23.15 -12.06 -9.60
N VAL A 448 22.46 -12.88 -10.40
CA VAL A 448 22.91 -14.22 -10.77
C VAL A 448 23.17 -14.27 -12.27
N HIS A 449 24.45 -14.24 -12.61
CA HIS A 449 24.91 -14.38 -13.97
C HIS A 449 24.93 -15.85 -14.35
N HIS A 450 24.27 -16.17 -15.46
CA HIS A 450 24.05 -17.53 -15.90
C HIS A 450 24.27 -17.63 -17.42
N LYS A 451 24.50 -18.85 -17.89
CA LYS A 451 24.63 -19.16 -19.33
C LYS A 451 23.31 -19.74 -19.85
N ILE A 452 23.26 -19.95 -21.17
CA ILE A 452 22.07 -20.46 -21.86
C ILE A 452 21.66 -21.86 -21.38
N ASP A 453 22.60 -22.66 -20.88
CA ASP A 453 22.32 -23.99 -20.32
C ASP A 453 21.39 -23.92 -19.10
N PHE A 454 21.58 -22.96 -18.20
CA PHE A 454 20.66 -22.71 -17.10
C PHE A 454 19.27 -22.25 -17.57
N GLN A 455 19.19 -21.42 -18.60
CA GLN A 455 17.90 -20.98 -19.16
C GLN A 455 17.14 -22.16 -19.78
N ASN A 456 17.84 -23.07 -20.47
CA ASN A 456 17.25 -24.28 -21.03
C ASN A 456 16.74 -25.21 -19.92
N PHE A 457 17.54 -25.42 -18.87
CA PHE A 457 17.16 -26.19 -17.70
C PHE A 457 15.90 -25.63 -17.02
N HIS A 458 15.88 -24.31 -16.78
CA HIS A 458 14.74 -23.62 -16.17
C HIS A 458 13.49 -23.68 -17.06
N SER A 459 13.65 -23.52 -18.38
CA SER A 459 12.54 -23.60 -19.34
C SER A 459 11.95 -25.01 -19.39
N LEU A 460 12.78 -26.05 -19.36
CA LEU A 460 12.35 -27.46 -19.31
C LEU A 460 11.52 -27.73 -18.04
N LEU A 461 12.01 -27.29 -16.88
CA LEU A 461 11.28 -27.40 -15.62
C LEU A 461 9.93 -26.68 -15.69
N LYS A 462 9.93 -25.43 -16.16
CA LYS A 462 8.72 -24.61 -16.25
C LYS A 462 7.68 -25.22 -17.20
N HIS A 463 8.11 -25.69 -18.36
CA HIS A 463 7.23 -26.34 -19.35
C HIS A 463 6.55 -27.58 -18.77
N ALA A 464 7.29 -28.41 -18.05
CA ALA A 464 6.74 -29.64 -17.47
C ALA A 464 5.72 -29.40 -16.38
N LEU A 465 5.93 -28.35 -15.57
CA LEU A 465 4.94 -27.91 -14.58
C LEU A 465 3.66 -27.42 -15.28
N GLN A 466 3.79 -26.67 -16.38
CA GLN A 466 2.67 -26.17 -17.16
C GLN A 466 1.90 -27.31 -17.87
N GLU A 467 2.61 -28.27 -18.47
CA GLU A 467 1.99 -29.45 -19.11
C GLU A 467 1.21 -30.31 -18.11
N ALA A 468 1.64 -30.32 -16.85
CA ALA A 468 0.96 -31.03 -15.77
C ALA A 468 -0.16 -30.22 -15.09
N ASP A 469 -0.53 -29.07 -15.65
CA ASP A 469 -1.55 -28.13 -15.14
C ASP A 469 -1.25 -27.66 -13.70
N ILE A 470 0.03 -27.56 -13.33
CA ILE A 470 0.44 -26.99 -12.06
C ILE A 470 0.39 -25.47 -12.17
N GLN A 471 -0.35 -24.83 -11.26
CA GLN A 471 -0.54 -23.39 -11.28
C GLN A 471 0.75 -22.66 -10.87
N ILE A 472 1.48 -22.19 -11.87
CA ILE A 472 2.60 -21.25 -11.69
C ILE A 472 2.01 -19.86 -11.46
N ARG A 473 2.30 -19.26 -10.31
CA ARG A 473 1.81 -17.94 -9.86
C ARG A 473 2.94 -16.91 -9.87
N ASP A 474 3.81 -16.98 -10.88
CA ASP A 474 4.86 -15.98 -11.09
C ASP A 474 4.22 -14.65 -11.51
N GLY A 475 4.47 -13.58 -10.74
CA GLY A 475 3.95 -12.25 -11.07
C GLY A 475 4.68 -11.57 -12.22
N TYR A 476 5.89 -12.04 -12.59
CA TYR A 476 6.84 -11.32 -13.45
C TYR A 476 7.72 -12.21 -14.30
N ASP A 477 8.40 -11.56 -15.25
CA ASP A 477 9.51 -12.14 -15.98
C ASP A 477 10.58 -12.67 -15.02
N TYR A 478 11.09 -13.84 -15.37
CA TYR A 478 12.02 -14.56 -14.52
C TYR A 478 13.39 -13.87 -14.52
N VAL A 479 13.72 -13.24 -13.39
CA VAL A 479 15.05 -12.68 -13.13
C VAL A 479 15.69 -13.51 -12.03
N PRO A 480 16.71 -14.34 -12.32
CA PRO A 480 17.36 -15.15 -11.28
C PRO A 480 18.15 -14.26 -10.33
N HIS A 481 17.84 -14.36 -9.04
CA HIS A 481 18.44 -13.55 -7.99
C HIS A 481 18.52 -14.34 -6.68
N VAL A 482 19.44 -13.94 -5.79
CA VAL A 482 19.52 -14.44 -4.42
C VAL A 482 19.24 -13.30 -3.45
N THR A 483 18.14 -13.39 -2.72
CA THR A 483 17.72 -12.33 -1.80
C THR A 483 18.62 -12.29 -0.57
N ILE A 484 19.24 -11.13 -0.32
CA ILE A 484 20.11 -10.87 0.84
C ILE A 484 19.27 -10.33 2.00
N MET A 485 18.37 -9.39 1.70
CA MET A 485 17.53 -8.72 2.68
C MET A 485 16.21 -8.29 2.05
N LYS A 486 15.14 -8.32 2.83
CA LYS A 486 13.84 -7.76 2.45
C LYS A 486 13.26 -6.98 3.62
N ILE A 487 12.93 -5.71 3.40
CA ILE A 487 12.25 -4.91 4.43
C ILE A 487 10.85 -5.49 4.66
N SER A 488 10.59 -5.94 5.90
CA SER A 488 9.27 -6.38 6.31
C SER A 488 8.37 -5.19 6.62
N ARG A 489 7.05 -5.33 6.45
CA ARG A 489 6.11 -4.22 6.73
C ARG A 489 6.16 -3.73 8.18
N PRO A 490 6.32 -4.58 9.22
CA PRO A 490 6.52 -4.11 10.59
C PRO A 490 7.73 -3.17 10.71
N ILE A 491 8.86 -3.57 10.12
CA ILE A 491 10.09 -2.77 10.16
C ILE A 491 9.94 -1.50 9.32
N ALA A 492 9.30 -1.55 8.15
CA ALA A 492 9.01 -0.36 7.34
C ALA A 492 8.19 0.69 8.10
N ARG A 493 7.21 0.25 8.91
CA ARG A 493 6.41 1.15 9.76
C ARG A 493 7.23 1.79 10.87
N ILE A 494 8.17 1.04 11.45
CA ILE A 494 9.06 1.54 12.51
C ILE A 494 10.08 2.54 11.92
N LEU A 495 10.67 2.21 10.77
CA LEU A 495 11.63 3.07 10.07
C LEU A 495 10.98 4.29 9.41
N GLY A 496 9.65 4.29 9.22
CA GLY A 496 8.93 5.32 8.49
C GLY A 496 9.25 5.34 6.99
N THR A 497 9.93 4.30 6.48
CA THR A 497 10.28 4.14 5.08
C THR A 497 10.26 2.66 4.71
N LYS A 498 9.76 2.37 3.51
CA LYS A 498 9.89 1.04 2.89
C LYS A 498 11.20 0.88 2.12
N HIS A 499 11.94 1.97 1.88
CA HIS A 499 13.11 1.98 1.02
C HIS A 499 14.42 1.82 1.80
N ILE A 500 15.26 0.90 1.32
CA ILE A 500 16.67 0.73 1.65
C ILE A 500 17.44 1.87 0.97
N LYS A 501 18.23 2.62 1.74
CA LYS A 501 19.04 3.72 1.20
C LYS A 501 20.11 3.17 0.26
N PRO A 502 20.27 3.70 -0.96
CA PRO A 502 21.28 3.24 -1.92
C PRO A 502 22.72 3.25 -1.37
N GLU A 503 23.03 4.20 -0.50
CA GLU A 503 24.34 4.34 0.16
C GLU A 503 24.77 3.07 0.89
N LEU A 504 23.82 2.28 1.42
CA LEU A 504 24.09 1.07 2.19
C LEU A 504 24.66 -0.08 1.36
N TYR A 505 24.33 -0.15 0.07
CA TYR A 505 24.77 -1.23 -0.82
C TYR A 505 25.58 -0.73 -2.02
N SER A 506 25.76 0.59 -2.18
CA SER A 506 26.53 1.18 -3.29
C SER A 506 27.96 0.62 -3.37
N ASN A 507 28.59 0.40 -2.21
CA ASN A 507 29.94 -0.18 -2.10
C ASN A 507 30.02 -1.63 -2.59
N HIS A 508 28.88 -2.32 -2.65
CA HIS A 508 28.78 -3.75 -2.96
C HIS A 508 28.22 -4.05 -4.35
N THR A 509 27.96 -3.02 -5.15
CA THR A 509 27.40 -3.16 -6.52
C THR A 509 28.28 -3.96 -7.47
N GLN A 510 29.59 -4.09 -7.19
CA GLN A 510 30.54 -4.87 -7.99
C GLN A 510 31.21 -6.00 -7.17
N THR A 511 30.63 -6.37 -6.03
CA THR A 511 31.21 -7.42 -5.18
C THR A 511 31.00 -8.79 -5.82
N TYR A 512 32.09 -9.56 -5.92
CA TYR A 512 32.03 -10.95 -6.36
C TYR A 512 31.82 -11.90 -5.18
N PHE A 513 30.64 -12.53 -5.12
CA PHE A 513 30.29 -13.45 -4.04
C PHE A 513 30.86 -14.85 -4.27
N GLY A 514 30.75 -15.36 -5.49
CA GLY A 514 31.27 -16.69 -5.82
C GLY A 514 30.45 -17.37 -6.89
N GLU A 515 30.58 -18.70 -6.95
CA GLU A 515 29.89 -19.55 -7.91
C GLU A 515 29.13 -20.67 -7.18
N GLN A 516 27.86 -20.85 -7.57
CA GLN A 516 26.98 -21.89 -7.06
C GLN A 516 26.68 -22.90 -8.18
N LYS A 517 26.95 -24.17 -7.93
CA LYS A 517 26.54 -25.25 -8.83
C LYS A 517 25.06 -25.58 -8.59
N VAL A 518 24.34 -25.92 -9.67
CA VAL A 518 22.99 -26.51 -9.57
C VAL A 518 23.15 -28.02 -9.42
N ASP A 519 23.01 -28.52 -8.20
CA ASP A 519 23.13 -29.94 -7.85
C ASP A 519 21.81 -30.55 -7.35
N SER A 520 20.84 -29.69 -7.00
CA SER A 520 19.58 -30.08 -6.38
C SER A 520 18.48 -29.04 -6.62
N ILE A 521 17.22 -29.49 -6.58
CA ILE A 521 16.01 -28.66 -6.57
C ILE A 521 15.20 -29.00 -5.32
N TYR A 522 14.66 -27.96 -4.68
CA TYR A 522 13.81 -28.09 -3.50
C TYR A 522 12.43 -27.50 -3.76
N LEU A 523 11.38 -28.28 -3.52
CA LEU A 523 10.02 -27.79 -3.37
C LEU A 523 9.84 -27.34 -1.92
N CYS A 524 9.57 -26.05 -1.71
CA CYS A 524 9.49 -25.43 -0.40
C CYS A 524 8.13 -24.76 -0.15
N SER A 525 7.69 -24.75 1.10
CA SER A 525 6.52 -23.98 1.55
C SER A 525 6.92 -22.56 1.95
N MET A 526 6.11 -21.55 1.57
CA MET A 526 6.34 -20.13 1.93
C MET A 526 5.93 -19.78 3.37
N GLY A 527 5.63 -20.77 4.22
CA GLY A 527 5.27 -20.59 5.63
C GLY A 527 6.41 -20.04 6.50
N LYS A 528 6.10 -19.78 7.77
CA LYS A 528 7.11 -19.37 8.79
C LYS A 528 7.89 -20.55 9.36
N GLU A 529 7.38 -21.76 9.18
CA GLU A 529 8.02 -22.99 9.67
C GLU A 529 9.32 -23.28 8.91
N ARG A 530 10.29 -23.83 9.63
CA ARG A 530 11.62 -24.15 9.13
C ARG A 530 12.00 -25.57 9.55
N ARG A 531 12.89 -26.19 8.77
CA ARG A 531 13.56 -27.45 9.11
C ARG A 531 14.55 -27.24 10.26
N GLU A 532 15.04 -28.34 10.82
CA GLU A 532 16.05 -28.32 11.90
C GLU A 532 17.35 -27.62 11.49
N ASP A 533 17.70 -27.65 10.20
CA ASP A 533 18.87 -26.98 9.64
C ASP A 533 18.63 -25.49 9.32
N GLY A 534 17.44 -24.97 9.63
CA GLY A 534 17.06 -23.58 9.38
C GLY A 534 16.65 -23.28 7.94
N PHE A 535 16.54 -24.29 7.06
CA PHE A 535 16.00 -24.12 5.71
C PHE A 535 14.46 -24.12 5.71
N TYR A 536 13.84 -23.75 4.59
CA TYR A 536 12.39 -23.80 4.43
C TYR A 536 11.85 -25.21 4.62
N LEU A 537 10.61 -25.36 5.09
CA LEU A 537 9.93 -26.65 5.08
C LEU A 537 9.90 -27.19 3.65
N THR A 538 10.46 -28.38 3.45
CA THR A 538 10.69 -28.97 2.13
C THR A 538 9.85 -30.24 1.98
N PRO A 539 8.65 -30.19 1.38
CA PRO A 539 7.88 -31.40 1.08
C PRO A 539 8.62 -32.38 0.16
N PHE A 540 9.49 -31.89 -0.71
CA PHE A 540 10.24 -32.73 -1.65
C PHE A 540 11.57 -32.08 -2.07
N GLU A 541 12.61 -32.88 -2.17
CA GLU A 541 13.93 -32.50 -2.66
C GLU A 541 14.43 -33.52 -3.68
N MET A 542 15.07 -33.01 -4.73
CA MET A 542 15.63 -33.79 -5.82
C MET A 542 17.11 -33.48 -5.91
N HIS A 543 17.95 -34.49 -5.76
CA HIS A 543 19.40 -34.36 -5.82
C HIS A 543 19.91 -35.04 -7.09
N PHE A 544 20.57 -34.28 -7.96
CA PHE A 544 21.07 -34.81 -9.23
C PHE A 544 22.44 -35.48 -9.12
N THR A 545 23.15 -35.24 -8.02
CA THR A 545 24.42 -35.87 -7.71
C THR A 545 24.20 -37.19 -6.98
N THR A 546 24.93 -38.22 -7.42
CA THR A 546 25.10 -39.50 -6.73
C THR A 546 26.59 -39.79 -6.65
#